data_AF-A0A1F8EN63-F1
#
_entry.id   AF-A0A1F8EN63-F1
#
_cell.length_a   1.000
_cell.length_b   1.000
_cell.length_c   1.000
_cell.angle_alpha   90.00
_cell.angle_beta   90.00
_cell.angle_gamma   90.00
#
_symmetry.space_group_name_H-M   'P 1'
#
loop_
_entity.id
_entity.type
_entity.pdbx_description
1 polymer ?
#
loop_
_entity_poly.entity_id
_entity_poly.type
_entity_poly.pdbx_seq_one_letter_code
_entity_poly.pdbx_strand_id
1 'polypeptide(L)'
;MGSSNWPDGYTIFDSTGITRVETDKDGTKKEYKITEDEWRKAHPEHRNSGCQDCKFVQDRETPFIYFIPREAKEKAGSNPEFVGNFTMPGWTGHAGFYIFKCQECGTVCADYPHGYDAYGCLYLKCTDQNCFASLILEPSEVRHIYERENVVAPPDREDLESELREVIDQVERRGIRVIMPGANASKKGLLRRIFNLKS
;
A
#
# COMPACT_ATOMS: atom_id res chain seq x y z
N MET A 1 -21.10 25.52 -6.69
CA MET A 1 -20.64 24.17 -7.06
C MET A 1 -20.84 24.04 -8.56
N GLY A 2 -19.79 24.28 -9.34
CA GLY A 2 -19.86 24.13 -10.80
C GLY A 2 -19.63 22.68 -11.16
N SER A 3 -20.65 21.99 -11.65
CA SER A 3 -20.49 20.68 -12.28
C SER A 3 -19.55 20.84 -13.47
N SER A 4 -18.43 20.12 -13.50
CA SER A 4 -17.61 20.03 -14.70
C SER A 4 -18.47 19.43 -15.82
N ASN A 5 -18.71 20.19 -16.89
CA ASN A 5 -19.52 19.80 -18.05
C ASN A 5 -18.79 18.76 -18.94
N TRP A 6 -18.01 17.85 -18.35
CA TRP A 6 -17.22 16.88 -19.09
C TRP A 6 -18.04 15.59 -19.31
N PRO A 7 -18.21 15.12 -20.56
CA PRO A 7 -18.85 13.84 -20.82
C PRO A 7 -18.02 12.69 -20.23
N ASP A 8 -18.69 11.56 -19.98
CA ASP A 8 -18.11 10.36 -19.37
C ASP A 8 -16.79 9.93 -20.03
N GLY A 9 -15.72 9.91 -19.22
CA GLY A 9 -14.37 9.62 -19.67
C GLY A 9 -13.33 9.75 -18.55
N TYR A 10 -12.10 9.37 -18.84
CA TYR A 10 -10.94 9.45 -17.94
C TYR A 10 -9.72 10.05 -18.64
N THR A 11 -8.67 10.40 -17.89
CA THR A 11 -7.43 10.98 -18.44
C THR A 11 -6.22 10.17 -18.01
N ILE A 12 -5.34 9.81 -18.94
CA ILE A 12 -4.10 9.04 -18.74
C ILE A 12 -2.91 10.00 -18.72
N PHE A 13 -2.02 9.85 -17.73
CA PHE A 13 -0.77 10.59 -17.60
C PHE A 13 0.42 9.64 -17.79
N ASP A 14 1.25 9.91 -18.80
CA ASP A 14 2.49 9.17 -19.03
C ASP A 14 3.62 10.09 -19.55
N SER A 15 4.78 9.49 -19.86
CA SER A 15 5.95 10.23 -20.38
C SER A 15 5.72 10.88 -21.75
N THR A 16 4.60 10.57 -22.42
CA THR A 16 4.18 11.12 -23.71
C THR A 16 3.09 12.21 -23.57
N GLY A 17 2.75 12.60 -22.34
CA GLY A 17 1.81 13.67 -22.03
C GLY A 17 0.46 13.16 -21.51
N ILE A 18 -0.59 13.98 -21.68
CA ILE A 18 -1.93 13.71 -21.13
C ILE A 18 -2.85 13.26 -22.26
N THR A 19 -3.48 12.09 -22.10
CA THR A 19 -4.44 11.54 -23.06
C THR A 19 -5.81 11.43 -22.42
N ARG A 20 -6.82 12.10 -22.96
CA ARG A 20 -8.21 11.92 -22.58
C ARG A 20 -8.81 10.73 -23.31
N VAL A 21 -9.54 9.88 -22.60
CA VAL A 21 -10.31 8.77 -23.16
C VAL A 21 -11.79 9.02 -22.91
N GLU A 22 -12.56 9.19 -23.97
CA GLU A 22 -14.03 9.25 -23.90
C GLU A 22 -14.61 7.90 -24.34
N THR A 23 -15.71 7.49 -23.72
CA THR A 23 -16.47 6.31 -24.16
C THR A 23 -17.75 6.78 -24.83
N ASP A 24 -17.91 6.48 -26.11
CA ASP A 24 -19.12 6.77 -26.86
C ASP A 24 -20.30 5.93 -26.35
N LYS A 25 -21.53 6.31 -26.73
CA LYS A 25 -22.77 5.61 -26.33
C LYS A 25 -22.83 4.15 -26.80
N ASP A 26 -22.03 3.78 -27.79
CA ASP A 26 -21.91 2.41 -28.31
C ASP A 26 -20.78 1.60 -27.62
N GLY A 27 -20.10 2.19 -26.63
CA GLY A 27 -18.97 1.59 -25.92
C GLY A 27 -17.62 1.77 -26.59
N THR A 28 -17.55 2.45 -27.75
CA THR A 28 -16.29 2.72 -28.44
C THR A 28 -15.46 3.74 -27.66
N LYS A 29 -14.16 3.47 -27.49
CA LYS A 29 -13.24 4.40 -26.83
C LYS A 29 -12.55 5.30 -27.86
N LYS A 30 -12.56 6.60 -27.61
CA LYS A 30 -11.82 7.60 -28.39
C LYS A 30 -10.79 8.29 -27.52
N GLU A 31 -9.57 8.37 -28.04
CA GLU A 31 -8.43 8.97 -27.36
C GLU A 31 -8.10 10.34 -27.97
N TYR A 32 -7.91 11.33 -27.12
CA TYR A 32 -7.56 12.70 -27.50
C TYR A 32 -6.36 13.15 -26.69
N LYS A 33 -5.28 13.55 -27.37
CA LYS A 33 -4.18 14.25 -26.68
C LYS A 33 -4.69 15.61 -26.22
N ILE A 34 -4.53 15.90 -24.93
CA ILE A 34 -4.90 17.18 -24.34
C ILE A 34 -3.68 17.80 -23.65
N THR A 35 -3.66 19.11 -23.60
CA THR A 35 -2.60 19.86 -22.92
C THR A 35 -2.82 19.88 -21.40
N GLU A 36 -1.75 20.18 -20.66
CA GLU A 36 -1.83 20.36 -19.21
C GLU A 36 -2.75 21.52 -18.81
N ASP A 37 -2.76 22.59 -19.58
CA ASP A 37 -3.64 23.75 -19.33
C ASP A 37 -5.12 23.41 -19.52
N GLU A 38 -5.46 22.65 -20.57
CA GLU A 38 -6.81 22.16 -20.80
C GLU A 38 -7.27 21.25 -19.67
N TRP A 39 -6.38 20.38 -19.20
CA TRP A 39 -6.67 19.50 -18.07
C TRP A 39 -6.87 20.27 -16.76
N ARG A 40 -5.98 21.20 -16.42
CA ARG A 40 -6.05 22.04 -15.20
C ARG A 40 -7.30 22.91 -15.18
N LYS A 41 -7.75 23.40 -16.34
CA LYS A 41 -8.99 24.18 -16.47
C LYS A 41 -10.23 23.34 -16.21
N ALA A 42 -10.19 22.06 -16.58
CA ALA A 42 -11.28 21.11 -16.35
C ALA A 42 -11.32 20.55 -14.92
N HIS A 43 -10.16 20.49 -14.25
CA HIS A 43 -9.99 19.90 -12.92
C HIS A 43 -9.32 20.90 -11.95
N PRO A 44 -9.99 22.02 -11.62
CA PRO A 44 -9.43 23.06 -10.75
C PRO A 44 -9.08 22.56 -9.34
N GLU A 45 -9.72 21.48 -8.86
CA GLU A 45 -9.41 20.77 -7.62
C GLU A 45 -8.01 20.13 -7.62
N HIS A 46 -7.44 19.92 -8.81
CA HIS A 46 -6.14 19.31 -9.01
C HIS A 46 -5.06 20.29 -9.49
N ARG A 47 -5.34 21.61 -9.42
CA ARG A 47 -4.39 22.67 -9.79
C ARG A 47 -3.04 22.59 -9.07
N ASN A 48 -3.01 21.90 -7.92
CA ASN A 48 -1.81 21.65 -7.12
C ASN A 48 -1.31 20.19 -7.20
N SER A 49 -1.94 19.32 -7.99
CA SER A 49 -1.59 17.89 -8.16
C SER A 49 -0.56 17.65 -9.28
N GLY A 50 0.33 18.60 -9.53
CA GLY A 50 1.27 18.59 -10.66
C GLY A 50 2.59 17.85 -10.39
N CYS A 51 2.55 16.73 -9.66
CA CYS A 51 3.77 15.95 -9.45
C CYS A 51 4.05 15.07 -10.67
N GLN A 52 5.19 15.31 -11.35
CA GLN A 52 5.63 14.49 -12.48
C GLN A 52 6.03 13.06 -12.09
N ASP A 53 6.32 12.83 -10.81
CA ASP A 53 6.71 11.52 -10.29
C ASP A 53 5.48 10.66 -9.91
N CYS A 54 4.30 11.26 -9.77
CA CYS A 54 3.07 10.58 -9.40
C CYS A 54 2.27 10.15 -10.62
N LYS A 55 1.72 8.92 -10.60
CA LYS A 55 0.84 8.41 -11.65
C LYS A 55 -0.63 8.53 -11.23
N PHE A 56 -1.34 9.52 -11.74
CA PHE A 56 -2.77 9.73 -11.45
C PHE A 56 -3.63 9.46 -12.68
N VAL A 57 -4.79 8.82 -12.51
CA VAL A 57 -5.90 8.79 -13.50
C VAL A 57 -7.20 8.89 -12.72
N GLN A 58 -8.15 9.74 -13.10
CA GLN A 58 -9.43 9.91 -12.41
C GLN A 58 -10.56 9.12 -13.13
N ASP A 59 -11.41 8.42 -12.37
CA ASP A 59 -12.65 7.74 -12.79
C ASP A 59 -13.78 8.20 -11.85
N ARG A 60 -15.01 8.17 -12.36
CA ARG A 60 -16.23 8.73 -11.77
C ARG A 60 -16.65 8.03 -10.46
N GLU A 61 -16.16 6.82 -10.22
CA GLU A 61 -16.57 5.96 -9.10
C GLU A 61 -15.60 5.95 -7.92
N THR A 62 -14.41 6.54 -8.01
CA THR A 62 -13.42 6.50 -6.92
C THR A 62 -12.64 7.83 -6.81
N PRO A 63 -12.72 8.57 -5.70
CA PRO A 63 -12.17 9.93 -5.61
C PRO A 63 -10.64 10.02 -5.58
N PHE A 64 -9.92 8.88 -5.51
CA PHE A 64 -8.46 8.80 -5.56
C PHE A 64 -8.07 7.60 -6.41
N ILE A 65 -7.68 7.79 -7.69
CA ILE A 65 -7.40 6.68 -8.59
C ILE A 65 -6.00 6.76 -9.17
N TYR A 66 -5.38 5.58 -9.17
CA TYR A 66 -4.07 5.26 -9.65
C TYR A 66 -4.25 4.45 -10.92
N PHE A 67 -3.48 4.75 -11.97
CA PHE A 67 -3.44 3.86 -13.12
C PHE A 67 -2.67 2.60 -12.76
N ILE A 68 -3.38 1.48 -12.76
CA ILE A 68 -2.78 0.17 -12.67
C ILE A 68 -3.03 -0.52 -14.00
N PRO A 69 -1.98 -0.72 -14.83
CA PRO A 69 -2.11 -1.40 -16.10
C PRO A 69 -2.86 -2.72 -15.93
N ARG A 70 -3.73 -3.05 -16.89
CA ARG A 70 -4.53 -4.28 -16.83
C ARG A 70 -3.62 -5.50 -16.72
N GLU A 71 -2.49 -5.49 -17.41
CA GLU A 71 -1.49 -6.55 -17.39
C GLU A 71 -0.86 -6.73 -16.00
N ALA A 72 -0.72 -5.64 -15.24
CA ALA A 72 -0.26 -5.71 -13.84
C ALA A 72 -1.34 -6.35 -12.96
N LYS A 73 -2.62 -5.99 -13.16
CA LYS A 73 -3.74 -6.63 -12.43
C LYS A 73 -3.85 -8.12 -12.72
N GLU A 74 -3.68 -8.52 -13.97
CA GLU A 74 -3.77 -9.92 -14.38
C GLU A 74 -2.60 -10.77 -13.87
N LYS A 75 -1.43 -10.15 -13.63
CA LYS A 75 -0.23 -10.82 -13.11
C LYS A 75 -0.09 -10.77 -11.59
N ALA A 76 -0.91 -9.97 -10.90
CA ALA A 76 -0.80 -9.75 -9.47
C ALA A 76 -0.79 -11.07 -8.68
N GLY A 77 0.35 -11.33 -8.02
CA GLY A 77 0.51 -12.42 -7.06
C GLY A 77 0.23 -11.96 -5.63
N SER A 78 0.44 -12.85 -4.65
CA SER A 78 0.35 -12.47 -3.23
C SER A 78 1.48 -11.54 -2.79
N ASN A 79 2.59 -11.52 -3.51
CA ASN A 79 3.69 -10.62 -3.25
C ASN A 79 3.37 -9.24 -3.81
N PRO A 80 3.55 -8.17 -3.03
CA PRO A 80 3.22 -6.82 -3.46
C PRO A 80 4.22 -6.32 -4.50
N GLU A 81 3.70 -5.79 -5.60
CA GLU A 81 4.49 -5.22 -6.70
C GLU A 81 4.28 -3.72 -6.79
N PHE A 82 5.37 -2.97 -6.88
CA PHE A 82 5.32 -1.51 -7.01
C PHE A 82 4.76 -1.09 -8.37
N VAL A 83 3.74 -0.24 -8.38
CA VAL A 83 3.07 0.23 -9.61
C VAL A 83 3.24 1.73 -9.88
N GLY A 84 3.58 2.52 -8.86
CA GLY A 84 3.88 3.93 -9.00
C GLY A 84 3.94 4.67 -7.67
N ASN A 85 4.25 5.97 -7.73
CA ASN A 85 4.20 6.85 -6.57
C ASN A 85 2.90 7.65 -6.56
N PHE A 86 2.54 8.13 -5.37
CA PHE A 86 1.52 9.14 -5.19
C PHE A 86 1.83 10.10 -4.06
N THR A 87 1.04 11.16 -4.00
CA THR A 87 1.04 12.12 -2.90
C THR A 87 -0.41 12.48 -2.59
N MET A 88 -0.72 12.77 -1.33
CA MET A 88 -2.05 13.22 -0.91
C MET A 88 -2.04 14.73 -0.62
N PRO A 89 -3.19 15.42 -0.74
CA PRO A 89 -3.29 16.80 -0.34
C PRO A 89 -2.80 17.02 1.10
N GLY A 90 -1.84 17.91 1.28
CA GLY A 90 -1.23 18.21 2.58
C GLY A 90 -0.04 17.33 2.98
N TRP A 91 0.34 16.34 2.17
CA TRP A 91 1.56 15.57 2.39
C TRP A 91 2.80 16.30 1.85
N THR A 92 3.94 16.09 2.51
CA THR A 92 5.26 16.43 1.95
C THR A 92 5.93 15.14 1.49
N GLY A 93 6.20 15.02 0.20
CA GLY A 93 6.82 13.82 -0.40
C GLY A 93 5.85 12.89 -1.12
N HIS A 94 6.32 11.66 -1.34
CA HIS A 94 5.63 10.60 -2.08
C HIS A 94 5.61 9.32 -1.26
N ALA A 95 4.57 8.51 -1.46
CA ALA A 95 4.53 7.12 -1.02
C ALA A 95 4.38 6.22 -2.24
N GLY A 96 4.92 5.01 -2.13
CA GLY A 96 4.74 3.98 -3.14
C GLY A 96 3.34 3.37 -3.07
N PHE A 97 2.84 3.00 -4.24
CA PHE A 97 1.59 2.30 -4.42
C PHE A 97 1.88 0.90 -4.96
N TYR A 98 1.24 -0.10 -4.39
CA TYR A 98 1.53 -1.51 -4.61
C TYR A 98 0.28 -2.25 -5.03
N ILE A 99 0.43 -3.21 -5.95
CA ILE A 99 -0.61 -4.15 -6.33
C ILE A 99 -0.30 -5.53 -5.75
N PHE A 100 -1.32 -6.20 -5.22
CA PHE A 100 -1.19 -7.56 -4.69
C PHE A 100 -2.54 -8.27 -4.73
N LYS A 101 -2.51 -9.60 -4.71
CA LYS A 101 -3.70 -10.44 -4.58
C LYS A 101 -3.90 -10.79 -3.11
N CYS A 102 -5.02 -10.39 -2.54
CA CYS A 102 -5.38 -10.71 -1.16
C CYS A 102 -5.46 -12.23 -0.97
N GLN A 103 -4.72 -12.76 0.01
CA GLN A 103 -4.68 -14.20 0.28
C GLN A 103 -5.98 -14.73 0.91
N GLU A 104 -6.79 -13.86 1.52
CA GLU A 104 -8.04 -14.26 2.18
C GLU A 104 -9.24 -14.30 1.21
N CYS A 105 -9.44 -13.26 0.38
CA CYS A 105 -10.60 -13.17 -0.52
C CYS A 105 -10.25 -13.28 -2.02
N GLY A 106 -8.97 -13.28 -2.39
CA GLY A 106 -8.53 -13.38 -3.78
C GLY A 106 -8.67 -12.09 -4.61
N THR A 107 -9.22 -11.02 -4.04
CA THR A 107 -9.34 -9.72 -4.70
C THR A 107 -7.95 -9.14 -5.01
N VAL A 108 -7.77 -8.68 -6.25
CA VAL A 108 -6.58 -7.90 -6.63
C VAL A 108 -6.75 -6.50 -6.06
N CYS A 109 -5.94 -6.22 -5.05
CA CYS A 109 -5.95 -5.00 -4.27
C CYS A 109 -4.84 -4.08 -4.75
N ALA A 110 -5.06 -2.79 -4.55
CA ALA A 110 -4.01 -1.81 -4.70
C ALA A 110 -4.05 -0.81 -3.58
N ASP A 111 -2.93 -0.67 -2.89
CA ASP A 111 -2.84 0.09 -1.67
C ASP A 111 -1.42 0.62 -1.47
N TYR A 112 -1.24 1.48 -0.48
CA TYR A 112 0.07 1.98 -0.07
C TYR A 112 0.45 1.44 1.30
N PRO A 113 1.76 1.40 1.64
CA PRO A 113 2.20 0.98 2.95
C PRO A 113 1.65 1.93 4.02
N HIS A 114 0.75 1.39 4.84
CA HIS A 114 0.26 2.10 6.01
C HIS A 114 1.35 2.11 7.08
N GLY A 115 1.19 3.02 8.06
CA GLY A 115 2.09 3.10 9.21
C GLY A 115 2.20 1.78 9.98
N TYR A 116 2.99 1.78 11.03
CA TYR A 116 3.38 0.53 11.68
C TYR A 116 2.22 -0.18 12.39
N ASP A 117 2.13 -1.49 12.19
CA ASP A 117 1.25 -2.38 12.93
C ASP A 117 1.74 -2.57 14.39
N ALA A 118 1.12 -3.49 15.13
CA ALA A 118 1.49 -3.78 16.52
C ALA A 118 2.94 -4.30 16.67
N TYR A 119 3.56 -4.78 15.59
CA TYR A 119 4.92 -5.33 15.56
C TYR A 119 5.94 -4.37 14.97
N GLY A 120 5.52 -3.15 14.59
CA GLY A 120 6.43 -2.21 13.96
C GLY A 120 6.59 -2.41 12.45
N CYS A 121 5.78 -3.26 11.82
CA CYS A 121 5.84 -3.54 10.38
C CYS A 121 4.89 -2.64 9.60
N LEU A 122 5.30 -2.21 8.41
CA LEU A 122 4.38 -1.66 7.43
C LEU A 122 3.36 -2.72 7.00
N TYR A 123 2.20 -2.30 6.51
CA TYR A 123 1.20 -3.23 6.01
C TYR A 123 0.36 -2.63 4.87
N LEU A 124 -0.20 -3.51 4.04
CA LEU A 124 -1.18 -3.16 3.00
C LEU A 124 -2.56 -3.72 3.39
N LYS A 125 -3.63 -3.00 3.08
CA LYS A 125 -5.02 -3.43 3.34
C LYS A 125 -5.67 -3.98 2.08
N CYS A 126 -6.50 -4.99 2.29
CA CYS A 126 -7.45 -5.39 1.26
C CYS A 126 -8.40 -4.23 0.95
N THR A 127 -8.64 -3.96 -0.34
CA THR A 127 -9.55 -2.90 -0.79
C THR A 127 -11.00 -3.36 -0.87
N ASP A 128 -11.27 -4.66 -0.70
CA ASP A 128 -12.62 -5.20 -0.65
C ASP A 128 -13.29 -4.84 0.69
N GLN A 129 -14.44 -4.17 0.64
CA GLN A 129 -15.14 -3.67 1.82
C GLN A 129 -15.65 -4.77 2.75
N ASN A 130 -15.75 -6.01 2.27
CA ASN A 130 -16.16 -7.18 3.05
C ASN A 130 -14.97 -7.98 3.57
N CYS A 131 -13.73 -7.57 3.26
CA CYS A 131 -12.51 -8.25 3.65
C CYS A 131 -11.62 -7.31 4.47
N PHE A 132 -11.47 -7.60 5.76
CA PHE A 132 -10.64 -6.81 6.68
C PHE A 132 -9.19 -7.28 6.76
N ALA A 133 -8.75 -8.09 5.79
CA ALA A 133 -7.41 -8.65 5.78
C ALA A 133 -6.36 -7.55 5.55
N SER A 134 -5.20 -7.73 6.20
CA SER A 134 -4.01 -6.92 5.98
C SER A 134 -2.84 -7.83 5.64
N LEU A 135 -2.06 -7.44 4.64
CA LEU A 135 -0.79 -8.06 4.31
C LEU A 135 0.31 -7.36 5.11
N ILE A 136 0.91 -8.06 6.07
CA ILE A 136 2.03 -7.53 6.84
C ILE A 136 3.30 -7.62 6.00
N LEU A 137 4.03 -6.51 5.89
CA LEU A 137 5.25 -6.41 5.11
C LEU A 137 6.45 -6.77 6.00
N GLU A 138 6.71 -8.06 6.17
CA GLU A 138 7.85 -8.53 6.98
C GLU A 138 9.19 -8.10 6.33
N PRO A 139 10.12 -7.46 7.06
CA PRO A 139 11.37 -6.96 6.50
C PRO A 139 12.21 -8.04 5.82
N SER A 140 12.21 -9.25 6.36
CA SER A 140 12.93 -10.41 5.80
C SER A 140 12.48 -10.78 4.39
N GLU A 141 11.24 -10.48 4.02
CA GLU A 141 10.66 -10.80 2.71
C GLU A 141 10.65 -9.60 1.75
N VAL A 142 10.44 -8.39 2.29
CA VAL A 142 10.18 -7.18 1.50
C VAL A 142 11.01 -5.97 1.93
N ARG A 143 12.25 -6.16 2.35
CA ARG A 143 13.20 -5.07 2.72
C ARG A 143 13.26 -3.94 1.70
N HIS A 144 13.21 -4.27 0.41
CA HIS A 144 13.22 -3.32 -0.70
C HIS A 144 12.03 -2.33 -0.69
N ILE A 145 10.93 -2.66 -0.01
CA ILE A 145 9.79 -1.75 0.20
C ILE A 145 10.17 -0.69 1.23
N TYR A 146 10.73 -1.08 2.38
CA TYR A 146 11.17 -0.13 3.41
C TYR A 146 12.22 0.85 2.89
N GLU A 147 13.18 0.34 2.09
CA GLU A 147 14.19 1.17 1.43
C GLU A 147 13.58 2.17 0.44
N ARG A 148 12.56 1.72 -0.33
CA ARG A 148 11.86 2.59 -1.29
C ARG A 148 11.03 3.67 -0.61
N GLU A 149 10.29 3.29 0.43
CA GLU A 149 9.48 4.22 1.22
C GLU A 149 10.34 5.13 2.12
N ASN A 150 11.66 4.92 2.15
CA ASN A 150 12.61 5.66 2.98
C ASN A 150 12.21 5.64 4.47
N VAL A 151 11.79 4.47 4.95
CA VAL A 151 11.44 4.23 6.36
C VAL A 151 12.39 3.22 7.00
N VAL A 152 12.43 3.24 8.33
CA VAL A 152 13.24 2.28 9.09
C VAL A 152 12.51 0.95 9.15
N ALA A 153 13.14 -0.10 8.62
CA ALA A 153 12.65 -1.46 8.81
C ALA A 153 12.81 -1.87 10.28
N PRO A 154 11.78 -2.49 10.90
CA PRO A 154 11.97 -3.11 12.20
C PRO A 154 13.00 -4.26 12.10
N PRO A 155 13.58 -4.70 13.23
CA PRO A 155 14.37 -5.92 13.26
C PRO A 155 13.54 -7.09 12.75
N ASP A 156 14.20 -8.11 12.19
CA ASP A 156 13.51 -9.33 11.82
C ASP A 156 12.91 -9.98 13.08
N ARG A 157 11.73 -10.59 12.95
CA ARG A 157 11.03 -11.19 14.10
C ARG A 157 11.90 -12.21 14.84
N GLU A 158 12.69 -13.00 14.10
CA GLU A 158 13.62 -13.98 14.68
C GLU A 158 14.72 -13.32 15.50
N ASP A 159 15.22 -12.15 15.07
CA ASP A 159 16.21 -11.38 15.80
C ASP A 159 15.60 -10.80 17.08
N LEU A 160 14.39 -10.24 17.01
CA LEU A 160 13.61 -9.78 18.17
C LEU A 160 13.35 -10.92 19.17
N GLU A 161 13.02 -12.11 18.68
CA GLU A 161 12.85 -13.31 19.52
C GLU A 161 14.16 -13.67 20.23
N SER A 162 15.28 -13.63 19.52
CA SER A 162 16.60 -13.93 20.06
C SER A 162 17.02 -12.90 21.11
N GLU A 163 16.90 -11.61 20.80
CA GLU A 163 17.21 -10.52 21.72
C GLU A 163 16.36 -10.58 22.99
N LEU A 164 15.05 -10.83 22.85
CA LEU A 164 14.18 -10.96 24.00
C LEU A 164 14.55 -12.17 24.87
N ARG A 165 14.92 -13.31 24.26
CA ARG A 165 15.43 -14.48 25.00
C ARG A 165 16.71 -14.15 25.74
N GLU A 166 17.64 -13.44 25.12
CA GLU A 166 18.90 -13.04 25.76
C GLU A 166 18.65 -12.13 26.96
N VAL A 167 17.77 -11.14 26.83
CA VAL A 167 17.39 -10.25 27.93
C VAL A 167 16.76 -11.03 29.08
N ILE A 168 15.82 -11.94 28.77
CA ILE A 168 15.19 -12.80 29.79
C ILE A 168 16.26 -13.64 30.50
N ASP A 169 17.12 -14.32 29.76
CA ASP A 169 18.16 -15.18 30.33
C ASP A 169 19.18 -14.38 31.17
N GLN A 170 19.48 -13.13 30.81
CA GLN A 170 20.32 -12.24 31.61
C GLN A 170 19.64 -11.85 32.93
N VAL A 171 18.35 -11.54 32.92
CA VAL A 171 17.58 -11.20 34.13
C VAL A 171 17.46 -12.43 35.04
N GLU A 172 17.18 -13.61 34.47
CA GLU A 172 17.10 -14.87 35.22
C GLU A 172 18.45 -15.24 35.85
N ARG A 173 19.57 -15.03 35.16
CA ARG A 173 20.93 -15.23 35.72
C ARG A 173 21.23 -14.33 36.92
N ARG A 174 20.55 -13.21 37.07
CA ARG A 174 20.65 -12.31 38.23
C ARG A 174 19.75 -12.75 39.40
N GLY A 175 19.13 -13.93 39.30
CA GLY A 175 18.24 -14.50 40.31
C GLY A 175 16.83 -13.92 40.30
N ILE A 176 16.48 -13.09 39.30
CA ILE A 176 15.16 -12.49 39.15
C ILE A 176 14.37 -13.35 38.17
N ARG A 177 13.34 -14.03 38.67
CA ARG A 177 12.44 -14.82 37.81
C ARG A 177 11.51 -13.90 37.03
N VAL A 178 11.60 -13.94 35.70
CA VAL A 178 10.66 -13.23 34.83
C VAL A 178 9.37 -14.04 34.74
N ILE A 179 8.24 -13.42 35.11
CA ILE A 179 6.90 -14.01 34.98
C ILE A 179 6.12 -13.16 34.00
N MET A 180 5.81 -13.71 32.83
CA MET A 180 4.97 -13.05 31.82
C MET A 180 3.53 -13.56 31.91
N PRO A 181 2.54 -12.69 32.17
CA PRO A 181 1.14 -13.08 32.24
C PRO A 181 0.65 -13.70 30.91
N GLY A 182 -0.06 -14.84 30.97
CA GLY A 182 -0.62 -15.53 29.79
C GLY A 182 0.25 -16.64 29.18
N ALA A 183 1.50 -16.77 29.63
CA ALA A 183 2.45 -17.78 29.17
C ALA A 183 2.37 -19.09 29.99
N ASN A 184 1.33 -19.89 29.79
CA ASN A 184 1.34 -21.26 30.31
C ASN A 184 2.04 -22.21 29.31
N ALA A 185 3.16 -22.77 29.78
CA ALA A 185 3.92 -23.92 29.28
C ALA A 185 4.86 -23.73 28.06
N SER A 186 6.16 -24.00 28.31
CA SER A 186 7.31 -24.12 27.40
C SER A 186 7.95 -22.81 26.87
N LYS A 187 9.28 -22.64 27.08
CA LYS A 187 10.11 -21.56 26.48
C LYS A 187 9.96 -21.51 24.93
N LYS A 188 9.59 -22.62 24.27
CA LYS A 188 9.27 -22.67 22.82
C LYS A 188 7.86 -22.19 22.46
N GLY A 189 6.90 -22.28 23.38
CA GLY A 189 5.52 -21.81 23.18
C GLY A 189 5.32 -20.33 23.51
N LEU A 190 6.28 -19.75 24.24
CA LEU A 190 6.30 -18.38 24.75
C LEU A 190 6.25 -17.32 23.65
N LEU A 191 7.10 -17.47 22.63
CA LEU A 191 7.24 -16.47 21.57
C LEU A 191 6.18 -16.63 20.49
N ARG A 192 5.80 -17.88 20.17
CA ARG A 192 4.67 -18.19 19.28
C ARG A 192 3.36 -17.48 19.64
N ARG A 193 3.09 -17.27 20.94
CA ARG A 193 1.89 -16.57 21.42
C ARG A 193 2.03 -15.05 21.48
N ILE A 194 3.23 -14.52 21.74
CA ILE A 194 3.48 -13.07 21.69
C ILE A 194 3.35 -12.56 20.24
N PHE A 195 3.74 -13.38 19.26
CA PHE A 195 3.73 -13.03 17.84
C PHE A 195 2.52 -13.53 17.02
N ASN A 196 1.46 -14.03 17.69
CA ASN A 196 0.22 -14.51 17.05
C ASN A 196 0.41 -15.46 15.84
N LEU A 197 1.34 -16.42 15.94
CA LEU A 197 1.59 -17.40 14.88
C LEU A 197 0.42 -18.42 14.82
N LYS A 198 -0.33 -18.46 13.70
CA LYS A 198 -1.32 -19.52 13.42
C LYS A 198 -0.62 -20.85 13.13
N SER A 199 -1.31 -21.93 13.52
CA SER A 199 -0.92 -23.35 13.40
C SER A 199 -0.77 -23.82 11.96
#